data_AF-A0A1V5ZVB7-F1
#
_entry.id   AF-A0A1V5ZVB7-F1
#
_cell.length_a   1.000
_cell.length_b   1.000
_cell.length_c   1.000
_cell.angle_alpha   90.00
_cell.angle_beta   90.00
_cell.angle_gamma   90.00
#
_symmetry.space_group_name_H-M   'P 1'
#
loop_
_entity.id
_entity.type
_entity.pdbx_description
1 polymer ?
#
loop_
_entity_poly.entity_id
_entity_poly.type
_entity_poly.pdbx_seq_one_letter_code
_entity_poly.pdbx_strand_id
1 'polypeptide(L)'
;MKTKKYLLVSLFLVLLFGSLALPQRIEAVEMTKGMDVFMSETELSDIELPVVIGKVISWILGFLGLIATIIIIIGGFMWMTSGGDEEKINKAKKLMINGLIGLAIVLVAYIISNFVIDALTTEILVE
;
A
#
# COMPACT_ATOMS: atom_id res chain seq x y z
N MET A 1 28.49 -22.51 7.32
CA MET A 1 27.91 -21.89 6.10
C MET A 1 26.51 -21.28 6.29
N LYS A 2 25.74 -21.63 7.33
CA LYS A 2 24.37 -21.11 7.54
C LYS A 2 24.31 -19.64 8.01
N THR A 3 25.27 -19.21 8.83
CA THR A 3 25.36 -17.82 9.36
C THR A 3 25.64 -16.78 8.28
N LYS A 4 26.44 -17.14 7.25
CA LYS A 4 26.71 -16.24 6.11
C LYS A 4 25.45 -15.93 5.28
N LYS A 5 24.45 -16.83 5.25
CA LYS A 5 23.18 -16.62 4.53
C LYS A 5 22.30 -15.56 5.22
N TYR A 6 22.23 -15.58 6.55
CA TYR A 6 21.50 -14.55 7.32
C TYR A 6 22.20 -13.18 7.23
N LEU A 7 23.53 -13.17 7.19
CA LEU A 7 24.33 -11.96 7.00
C LEU A 7 24.08 -11.31 5.62
N LEU A 8 23.96 -12.13 4.57
CA LEU A 8 23.64 -11.67 3.21
C LEU A 8 22.21 -11.13 3.12
N VAL A 9 21.25 -11.77 3.81
CA VAL A 9 19.85 -11.31 3.87
C VAL A 9 19.72 -10.01 4.67
N SER A 10 20.43 -9.85 5.79
CA SER A 10 20.39 -8.59 6.55
C SER A 10 21.08 -7.47 5.81
N LEU A 11 22.17 -7.75 5.09
CA LEU A 11 22.84 -6.77 4.25
C LEU A 11 21.92 -6.30 3.11
N PHE A 12 21.22 -7.23 2.44
CA PHE A 12 20.23 -6.90 1.42
C PHE A 12 19.07 -6.08 1.99
N LEU A 13 18.59 -6.41 3.20
CA LEU A 13 17.53 -5.67 3.88
C LEU A 13 17.97 -4.24 4.22
N VAL A 14 19.20 -4.04 4.71
CA VAL A 14 19.78 -2.73 5.01
C VAL A 14 20.00 -1.91 3.73
N LEU A 15 20.40 -2.55 2.63
CA LEU A 15 20.58 -1.90 1.33
C LEU A 15 19.23 -1.47 0.73
N LEU A 16 18.18 -2.29 0.90
CA LEU A 16 16.82 -2.00 0.47
C LEU A 16 16.21 -0.85 1.31
N PHE A 17 16.42 -0.84 2.63
CA PHE A 17 16.03 0.27 3.51
C PHE A 17 16.82 1.55 3.23
N GLY A 18 18.13 1.44 2.96
CA GLY A 18 18.98 2.58 2.61
C GLY A 18 18.61 3.21 1.26
N SER A 19 18.17 2.39 0.28
CA SER A 19 17.64 2.90 -0.99
C SER A 19 16.32 3.68 -0.82
N LEU A 20 15.53 3.35 0.20
CA LEU A 20 14.29 4.03 0.57
C LEU A 20 14.53 5.41 1.21
N ALA A 21 15.74 5.70 1.68
CA ALA A 21 16.10 6.95 2.36
C ALA A 21 16.56 8.07 1.39
N LEU A 22 16.85 7.73 0.13
CA LEU A 22 16.87 8.74 -0.93
C LEU A 22 15.42 9.17 -1.18
N PRO A 23 15.13 10.44 -1.49
CA PRO A 23 13.79 10.83 -1.93
C PRO A 23 13.50 10.13 -3.26
N GLN A 24 12.97 8.91 -3.18
CA GLN A 24 12.44 8.18 -4.31
C GLN A 24 11.28 9.04 -4.80
N ARG A 25 11.25 9.42 -6.08
CA ARG A 25 10.02 9.93 -6.68
C ARG A 25 9.07 8.75 -6.69
N ILE A 26 8.36 8.59 -5.58
CA ILE A 26 7.24 7.66 -5.48
C ILE A 26 6.25 8.22 -6.50
N GLU A 27 6.15 7.59 -7.67
CA GLU A 27 4.90 7.62 -8.43
C GLU A 27 3.89 6.89 -7.55
N ALA A 28 3.40 7.62 -6.55
CA ALA A 28 2.30 7.17 -5.73
C ALA A 28 1.14 7.00 -6.71
N VAL A 29 0.45 5.85 -6.65
CA VAL A 29 -0.91 5.72 -7.17
C VAL A 29 -1.62 7.01 -6.80
N GLU A 30 -2.03 7.80 -7.81
CA GLU A 30 -2.44 9.21 -7.68
C GLU A 30 -3.72 9.35 -6.81
N MET A 31 -3.61 9.18 -5.51
CA MET A 31 -4.68 9.46 -4.54
C MET A 31 -4.97 10.97 -4.42
N THR A 32 -4.17 11.81 -5.10
CA THR A 32 -4.35 13.26 -5.16
C THR A 32 -5.25 13.70 -6.30
N LYS A 33 -5.40 12.89 -7.37
CA LYS A 33 -6.09 13.29 -8.61
C LYS A 33 -7.63 13.36 -8.49
N GLY A 34 -8.20 12.77 -7.46
CA GLY A 34 -9.61 13.01 -7.13
C GLY A 34 -9.78 14.26 -6.25
N MET A 35 -8.75 14.59 -5.47
CA MET A 35 -8.82 15.66 -4.48
C MET A 35 -8.61 17.03 -5.11
N ASP A 36 -7.63 17.17 -6.01
CA ASP A 36 -7.38 18.38 -6.82
C ASP A 36 -8.61 18.79 -7.66
N VAL A 37 -9.33 17.82 -8.24
CA VAL A 37 -10.58 18.04 -8.98
C VAL A 37 -11.66 18.62 -8.06
N PHE A 38 -11.88 18.04 -6.87
CA PHE A 38 -12.82 18.59 -5.90
C PHE A 38 -12.46 20.01 -5.42
N MET A 39 -11.17 20.34 -5.25
CA MET A 39 -10.77 21.70 -4.82
C MET A 39 -10.99 22.72 -5.93
N SER A 40 -10.80 22.30 -7.20
CA SER A 40 -11.01 23.16 -8.35
C SER A 40 -12.49 23.51 -8.58
N GLU A 41 -13.41 22.62 -8.18
CA GLU A 41 -14.85 22.85 -8.33
C GLU A 41 -15.48 23.60 -7.14
N THR A 42 -14.81 23.67 -5.99
CA THR A 42 -15.41 24.24 -4.77
C THR A 42 -14.85 25.60 -4.31
N GLU A 43 -13.82 26.15 -4.96
CA GLU A 43 -13.24 27.49 -4.65
C GLU A 43 -13.00 27.77 -3.15
N LEU A 44 -12.54 26.79 -2.38
CA LEU A 44 -12.17 27.02 -0.99
C LEU A 44 -10.67 27.34 -0.90
N SER A 45 -10.35 28.60 -0.59
CA SER A 45 -8.99 29.05 -0.30
C SER A 45 -8.86 29.29 1.20
N ASP A 46 -8.22 28.34 1.90
CA ASP A 46 -7.43 28.52 3.12
C ASP A 46 -7.21 27.15 3.79
N ILE A 47 -5.98 26.62 3.68
CA ILE A 47 -5.48 25.41 4.36
C ILE A 47 -6.57 24.34 4.56
N GLU A 48 -7.07 23.83 3.45
CA GLU A 48 -8.30 23.05 3.45
C GLU A 48 -8.11 21.69 4.15
N LEU A 49 -8.95 21.40 5.13
CA LEU A 49 -9.04 20.11 5.81
C LEU A 49 -9.04 18.91 4.83
N PRO A 50 -9.75 18.96 3.68
CA PRO A 50 -9.61 17.97 2.61
C PRO A 50 -8.17 17.64 2.19
N VAL A 51 -7.30 18.63 1.94
CA VAL A 51 -5.88 18.40 1.55
C VAL A 51 -5.14 17.63 2.62
N VAL A 52 -5.31 18.06 3.87
CA VAL A 52 -4.63 17.45 5.01
C VAL A 52 -5.12 16.01 5.18
N ILE A 53 -6.42 15.78 5.05
CA ILE A 53 -7.04 14.46 5.14
C ILE A 53 -6.55 13.56 4.00
N GLY A 54 -6.56 14.02 2.75
CA GLY A 54 -6.08 13.21 1.62
C GLY A 54 -4.58 12.92 1.68
N LYS A 55 -3.77 13.85 2.20
CA LYS A 55 -2.34 13.63 2.45
C LYS A 55 -2.10 12.61 3.55
N VAL A 56 -2.88 12.66 4.64
CA VAL A 56 -2.84 11.68 5.74
C VAL A 56 -3.29 10.30 5.25
N ILE A 57 -4.39 10.22 4.50
CA ILE A 57 -4.90 8.98 3.90
C ILE A 57 -3.85 8.37 2.95
N SER A 58 -3.23 9.19 2.11
CA SER A 58 -2.18 8.72 1.20
C SER A 58 -0.98 8.13 1.95
N TRP A 59 -0.58 8.77 3.04
CA TRP A 59 0.47 8.26 3.93
C TRP A 59 0.07 6.94 4.60
N ILE A 60 -1.15 6.87 5.13
CA ILE A 60 -1.67 5.66 5.79
C ILE A 60 -1.76 4.51 4.79
N LEU A 61 -2.28 4.73 3.58
CA LEU A 61 -2.41 3.71 2.55
C LEU A 61 -1.05 3.21 2.05
N GLY A 62 -0.06 4.10 1.89
CA GLY A 62 1.31 3.72 1.58
C GLY A 62 1.95 2.86 2.70
N PHE A 63 1.75 3.25 3.95
CA PHE A 63 2.24 2.51 5.11
C PHE A 63 1.57 1.13 5.24
N LEU A 64 0.26 1.06 4.99
CA LEU A 64 -0.50 -0.19 5.01
C LEU A 64 -0.05 -1.15 3.91
N GLY A 65 0.20 -0.64 2.70
CA GLY A 65 0.77 -1.41 1.61
C GLY A 65 2.14 -2.00 1.95
N LEU A 66 3.02 -1.20 2.55
CA LEU A 66 4.34 -1.65 3.01
C LEU A 66 4.23 -2.79 4.03
N ILE A 67 3.34 -2.65 5.02
CA ILE A 67 3.11 -3.70 6.03
C ILE A 67 2.59 -4.98 5.37
N ALA A 68 1.62 -4.87 4.45
CA ALA A 68 1.07 -6.01 3.74
C ALA A 68 2.16 -6.78 2.97
N THR A 69 3.07 -6.07 2.29
CA THR A 69 4.22 -6.69 1.61
C THR A 69 5.13 -7.44 2.59
N ILE A 70 5.44 -6.87 3.76
CA ILE A 70 6.28 -7.52 4.77
C ILE A 70 5.63 -8.82 5.27
N ILE A 71 4.32 -8.80 5.54
CA ILE A 71 3.55 -9.97 5.99
C ILE A 71 3.61 -11.08 4.94
N ILE A 72 3.45 -10.75 3.65
CA ILE A 72 3.54 -11.71 2.54
C ILE A 72 4.94 -12.32 2.46
N ILE A 73 6.00 -11.52 2.63
CA ILE A 73 7.39 -12.01 2.64
C ILE A 73 7.60 -12.99 3.81
N ILE A 74 7.18 -12.63 5.02
CA ILE A 74 7.33 -13.51 6.20
C ILE A 74 6.53 -14.81 6.01
N GLY A 75 5.31 -14.72 5.50
CA GLY A 75 4.49 -15.90 5.16
C GLY A 75 5.17 -16.79 4.10
N GLY A 76 5.76 -16.18 3.07
CA GLY A 76 6.51 -16.90 2.03
C GLY A 76 7.76 -17.60 2.59
N PHE A 77 8.51 -16.93 3.46
CA PHE A 77 9.65 -17.55 4.14
C PHE A 77 9.23 -18.71 5.05
N MET A 78 8.11 -18.56 5.78
CA MET A 78 7.56 -19.64 6.60
C MET A 78 7.16 -20.83 5.73
N TRP A 79 6.54 -20.59 4.58
CA TRP A 79 6.17 -21.65 3.64
C TRP A 79 7.41 -22.38 3.08
N MET A 80 8.43 -21.65 2.64
CA MET A 80 9.67 -22.22 2.11
C MET A 80 10.49 -22.98 3.17
N THR A 81 10.38 -22.60 4.44
CA THR A 81 11.11 -23.25 5.56
C THR A 81 10.33 -24.37 6.25
N SER A 82 9.08 -24.62 5.84
CA SER A 82 8.22 -25.64 6.46
C SER A 82 8.67 -27.08 6.22
N GLY A 83 9.50 -27.35 5.19
CA GLY A 83 10.18 -28.65 5.04
C GLY A 83 9.27 -29.87 4.91
N GLY A 84 8.01 -29.70 4.50
CA GLY A 84 7.02 -30.77 4.39
C GLY A 84 6.07 -30.92 5.60
N ASP A 85 6.24 -30.11 6.64
CA ASP A 85 5.30 -30.04 7.77
C ASP A 85 3.99 -29.35 7.33
N GLU A 86 2.92 -30.13 7.20
CA GLU A 86 1.60 -29.65 6.75
C GLU A 86 1.02 -28.55 7.65
N GLU A 87 1.30 -28.60 8.96
CA GLU A 87 0.77 -27.62 9.92
C GLU A 87 1.39 -26.24 9.66
N LYS A 88 2.71 -26.20 9.45
CA LYS A 88 3.43 -24.96 9.12
C LYS A 88 3.06 -24.45 7.73
N ILE A 89 2.86 -25.33 6.76
CA ILE A 89 2.40 -24.97 5.40
C ILE A 89 1.02 -24.32 5.46
N ASN A 90 0.08 -24.91 6.20
CA ASN A 90 -1.27 -24.37 6.35
C ASN A 90 -1.26 -23.03 7.08
N LYS A 91 -0.42 -22.88 8.10
CA LYS A 91 -0.26 -21.60 8.82
C LYS A 91 0.32 -20.51 7.92
N ALA A 92 1.36 -20.83 7.15
CA ALA A 92 1.97 -19.91 6.19
C ALA A 92 0.99 -19.46 5.10
N LYS A 93 0.23 -20.41 4.52
CA LYS A 93 -0.81 -20.11 3.52
C LYS A 93 -1.90 -19.20 4.08
N LYS A 94 -2.41 -19.47 5.29
CA LYS A 94 -3.40 -18.59 5.94
C LYS A 94 -2.86 -17.18 6.12
N LEU A 95 -1.61 -17.05 6.55
CA LEU A 95 -0.96 -15.77 6.78
C LEU A 95 -0.78 -14.97 5.48
N MET A 96 -0.39 -15.64 4.39
CA MET A 96 -0.30 -15.03 3.06
C MET A 96 -1.67 -14.64 2.50
N ILE A 97 -2.69 -15.50 2.64
CA ILE A 97 -4.06 -15.21 2.18
C ILE A 97 -4.61 -13.99 2.93
N ASN A 98 -4.44 -13.91 4.25
CA ASN A 98 -4.89 -12.77 5.03
C ASN A 98 -4.17 -11.48 4.60
N GLY A 99 -2.87 -11.54 4.32
CA GLY A 99 -2.11 -10.41 3.78
C GLY A 99 -2.60 -9.98 2.39
N LEU A 100 -2.90 -10.96 1.53
CA LEU A 100 -3.44 -10.70 0.19
C LEU A 100 -4.84 -10.09 0.23
N ILE A 101 -5.71 -10.54 1.14
CA ILE A 101 -7.04 -9.96 1.35
C ILE A 101 -6.91 -8.50 1.81
N GLY A 102 -5.99 -8.20 2.74
CA GLY A 102 -5.72 -6.83 3.17
C GLY A 102 -5.29 -5.92 2.01
N LEU A 103 -4.40 -6.43 1.14
CA LEU A 103 -3.97 -5.70 -0.06
C LEU A 103 -5.12 -5.52 -1.06
N ALA A 104 -5.94 -6.55 -1.27
CA ALA A 104 -7.10 -6.49 -2.15
C ALA A 104 -8.13 -5.46 -1.68
N ILE A 105 -8.40 -5.37 -0.37
CA ILE A 105 -9.31 -4.36 0.19
C ILE A 105 -8.81 -2.95 -0.10
N VAL A 106 -7.51 -2.69 0.04
CA VAL A 106 -6.92 -1.38 -0.26
C VAL A 106 -7.09 -1.02 -1.75
N LEU A 107 -6.84 -1.96 -2.65
CA LEU A 107 -7.03 -1.75 -4.08
C LEU A 107 -8.50 -1.50 -4.45
N VAL A 108 -9.41 -2.27 -3.86
CA VAL A 108 -10.86 -2.12 -4.10
C VAL A 108 -11.38 -0.79 -3.54
N ALA A 109 -10.94 -0.37 -2.35
CA ALA A 109 -11.31 0.91 -1.76
C ALA A 109 -10.89 2.09 -2.66
N TYR A 110 -9.73 1.98 -3.32
CA TYR A 110 -9.28 2.97 -4.30
C TYR A 110 -10.18 3.02 -5.53
N ILE A 111 -10.49 1.87 -6.13
CA ILE A 111 -11.36 1.78 -7.31
C ILE A 111 -12.74 2.38 -7.00
N ILE A 112 -13.31 2.02 -5.85
CA ILE A 112 -14.62 2.53 -5.42
C ILE A 112 -14.58 4.03 -5.17
N SER A 113 -13.54 4.55 -4.51
CA SER A 113 -13.43 5.99 -4.26
C SER A 113 -13.44 6.77 -5.57
N ASN A 114 -12.59 6.41 -6.54
CA ASN A 114 -12.56 7.09 -7.83
C ASN A 114 -13.88 6.96 -8.60
N PHE A 115 -14.52 5.79 -8.55
CA PHE A 115 -15.83 5.59 -9.17
C PHE A 115 -16.89 6.52 -8.61
N VAL A 116 -16.90 6.76 -7.29
CA VAL A 116 -17.84 7.69 -6.66
C VAL A 116 -17.56 9.13 -7.08
N ILE A 117 -16.29 9.53 -7.17
CA ILE A 117 -15.90 10.87 -7.61
C ILE A 117 -16.33 11.10 -9.05
N ASP A 118 -15.97 10.18 -9.94
CA ASP A 118 -16.34 10.25 -11.36
C ASP A 118 -17.86 10.26 -11.55
N ALA A 119 -18.60 9.47 -10.76
CA ALA A 119 -20.06 9.46 -10.81
C ALA A 119 -20.67 10.81 -10.41
N LEU A 120 -20.11 11.50 -9.41
CA LEU A 120 -20.59 12.80 -8.96
C LEU A 120 -20.19 13.94 -9.90
N THR A 121 -18.98 13.92 -10.46
CA THR A 121 -18.52 14.92 -11.45
C THR A 121 -19.23 14.75 -12.79
N THR A 122 -19.58 13.53 -13.20
CA THR A 122 -20.35 13.28 -14.43
C THR A 122 -21.79 13.81 -14.36
N GLU A 123 -22.38 13.92 -13.16
CA GLU A 123 -23.74 14.48 -12.99
C GLU A 123 -23.80 16.01 -12.94
N ILE A 124 -22.67 16.72 -12.82
CA ILE A 124 -22.61 18.16 -13.08
C ILE A 124 -22.38 18.34 -14.59
N LEU A 125 -23.46 18.26 -15.35
CA LEU A 125 -23.47 18.69 -16.73
C LEU A 125 -23.00 20.14 -16.82
N VAL A 126 -21.83 20.33 -17.41
CA VAL A 126 -21.32 21.60 -17.91
C VAL A 126 -22.14 21.95 -19.16
N GLU A 127 -23.42 22.24 -18.98
CA GLU A 127 -24.29 23.04 -19.85
C GLU A 127 -25.50 23.58 -19.08
#